data_AF-A0A2X1P3D2-F1
#
_entry.id   AF-A0A2X1P3D2-F1
#
_cell.length_a   1.000
_cell.length_b   1.000
_cell.length_c   1.000
_cell.angle_alpha   90.00
_cell.angle_beta   90.00
_cell.angle_gamma   90.00
#
_symmetry.space_group_name_H-M   'P 1'
#
loop_
_entity.id
_entity.type
_entity.pdbx_description
1 polymer ?
#
loop_
_entity_poly.entity_id
_entity_poly.type
_entity_poly.pdbx_seq_one_letter_code
_entity_poly.pdbx_strand_id
1 'polypeptide(L)'
;MRKIRCLFVLRDGAAGVFLAANTFPKSRETRAPLVEELLSLPRPSAGKNCVILADAPQQDPEGNKTMVRFSRKTKQQYVSSEKDGKATGWSAFYVDGKWVEGKK
;
A
#
# COMPACT_ATOMS: atom_id res chain seq x y z
N MET A 1 -4.74 -8.61 -29.14
CA MET A 1 -3.79 -7.98 -28.18
C MET A 1 -4.05 -8.54 -26.77
N ARG A 2 -3.31 -9.56 -26.33
CA ARG A 2 -3.37 -9.98 -24.92
C ARG A 2 -2.51 -9.01 -24.12
N LYS A 3 -3.14 -8.05 -23.45
CA LYS A 3 -2.50 -7.25 -22.39
C LYS A 3 -2.07 -8.27 -21.34
N ILE A 4 -0.78 -8.60 -21.28
CA ILE A 4 -0.22 -9.49 -20.26
C ILE A 4 -0.67 -8.88 -18.93
N ARG A 5 -1.57 -9.56 -18.22
CA ARG A 5 -1.96 -9.13 -16.88
C ARG A 5 -0.72 -9.33 -16.03
N CYS A 6 0.06 -8.26 -15.84
CA CYS A 6 1.13 -8.25 -14.85
C CYS A 6 0.46 -8.53 -13.50
N LEU A 7 0.55 -9.78 -13.07
CA LEU A 7 0.20 -10.18 -11.72
C LEU A 7 1.26 -9.57 -10.82
N PHE A 8 0.81 -8.77 -9.87
CA PHE A 8 1.67 -8.23 -8.83
C PHE A 8 1.69 -9.20 -7.66
N VAL A 9 2.88 -9.57 -7.22
CA VAL A 9 3.11 -10.47 -6.10
C VAL A 9 3.47 -9.61 -4.89
N LEU A 10 2.78 -9.83 -3.77
CA LEU A 10 3.11 -9.21 -2.51
C LEU A 10 4.43 -9.77 -1.98
N ARG A 11 5.37 -8.90 -1.66
CA ARG A 11 6.67 -9.24 -1.10
C ARG A 11 6.90 -8.40 0.15
N ASP A 12 7.48 -9.04 1.15
CA ASP A 12 8.02 -8.38 2.33
C ASP A 12 9.52 -8.15 2.12
N GLY A 13 10.02 -6.98 2.51
CA GLY A 13 11.45 -6.67 2.50
C GLY A 13 11.81 -5.61 3.54
N ALA A 14 13.07 -5.16 3.54
CA ALA A 14 13.59 -4.23 4.54
C ALA A 14 12.88 -2.86 4.60
N ALA A 15 12.15 -2.49 3.54
CA ALA A 15 11.33 -1.28 3.47
C ALA A 15 9.82 -1.56 3.65
N GLY A 16 9.48 -2.69 4.29
CA GLY A 16 8.10 -3.14 4.48
C GLY A 16 7.55 -3.92 3.29
N VAL A 17 6.22 -3.95 3.20
CA VAL A 17 5.47 -4.72 2.21
C VAL A 17 5.30 -3.93 0.91
N PHE A 18 5.60 -4.53 -0.22
CA PHE A 18 5.44 -3.94 -1.56
C PHE A 18 4.93 -4.96 -2.58
N LEU A 19 4.33 -4.46 -3.66
CA LEU A 19 3.93 -5.27 -4.79
C LEU A 19 5.03 -5.26 -5.85
N ALA A 20 5.52 -6.44 -6.22
CA ALA A 20 6.50 -6.63 -7.29
C ALA A 20 5.86 -7.34 -8.48
N ALA A 21 6.22 -6.95 -9.70
CA ALA A 21 5.75 -7.67 -10.90
C ALA A 21 6.23 -9.13 -10.89
N ASN A 22 5.34 -10.07 -11.25
CA ASN A 22 5.66 -11.50 -11.34
C ASN A 22 6.75 -11.83 -12.37
N THR A 23 6.98 -10.94 -13.35
CA THR A 23 7.97 -11.11 -14.43
C THR A 23 9.42 -10.79 -14.03
N PHE A 24 9.73 -10.77 -12.73
CA PHE A 24 11.10 -10.62 -12.24
C PHE A 24 11.99 -11.77 -12.76
N PRO A 25 13.23 -11.53 -13.25
CA PRO A 25 14.02 -10.29 -13.22
C PRO A 25 13.80 -9.33 -14.40
N LYS A 26 12.91 -9.64 -15.35
CA LYS A 26 12.72 -8.91 -16.61
C LYS A 26 12.01 -7.55 -16.42
N SER A 27 11.09 -7.46 -15.46
CA SER A 27 10.47 -6.20 -15.03
C SER A 27 10.80 -5.93 -13.56
N ARG A 28 11.51 -4.83 -13.28
CA ARG A 28 11.80 -4.36 -11.91
C ARG A 28 10.78 -3.32 -11.43
N GLU A 29 9.54 -3.43 -11.91
CA GLU A 29 8.45 -2.57 -11.46
C GLU A 29 8.01 -3.01 -10.07
N THR A 30 8.25 -2.14 -9.10
CA THR A 30 7.73 -2.25 -7.74
C THR A 30 6.77 -1.10 -7.51
N ARG A 31 5.62 -1.38 -6.90
CA ARG A 31 4.62 -0.37 -6.57
C ARG A 31 4.12 -0.55 -5.15
N ALA A 32 3.65 0.55 -4.58
CA ALA A 32 2.84 0.54 -3.38
C ALA A 32 1.53 -0.24 -3.65
N PRO A 33 1.12 -1.18 -2.77
CA PRO A 33 -0.24 -1.70 -2.80
C PRO A 33 -1.23 -0.61 -2.43
N LEU A 34 -2.40 -0.65 -3.07
CA LEU A 34 -3.56 0.08 -2.58
C LEU A 34 -4.15 -0.66 -1.39
N VAL A 35 -4.75 0.07 -0.46
CA VAL A 35 -5.39 -0.56 0.71
C VAL A 35 -6.58 -1.41 0.27
N GLU A 36 -7.33 -0.99 -0.75
CA GLU A 36 -8.40 -1.79 -1.36
C GLU A 36 -7.91 -3.14 -1.92
N GLU A 37 -6.70 -3.16 -2.48
CA GLU A 37 -6.11 -4.36 -3.06
C GLU A 37 -5.69 -5.31 -1.94
N LEU A 38 -5.17 -4.78 -0.82
CA LEU A 38 -4.81 -5.57 0.36
C LEU A 38 -6.02 -6.26 0.98
N LEU A 39 -7.18 -5.62 0.98
CA LEU A 39 -8.44 -6.21 1.45
C LEU A 39 -8.95 -7.34 0.56
N SER A 40 -8.70 -7.23 -0.76
CA SER A 40 -9.06 -8.26 -1.73
C SER A 40 -8.14 -9.49 -1.65
N LEU A 41 -6.95 -9.36 -1.05
CA LEU A 41 -6.02 -10.49 -0.88
C LEU A 41 -6.51 -11.49 0.19
N PRO A 42 -6.31 -12.80 -0.03
CA PRO A 42 -6.68 -13.80 0.95
C PRO A 42 -5.88 -13.64 2.25
N ARG A 43 -6.60 -13.26 3.32
CA ARG A 43 -6.10 -13.11 4.69
C ARG A 43 -5.20 -14.24 5.23
N PRO A 44 -5.44 -15.56 4.98
CA PRO A 44 -4.58 -16.61 5.53
C PRO A 44 -3.14 -16.61 4.99
N SER A 45 -2.89 -16.00 3.83
CA SER A 45 -1.53 -15.83 3.29
C SER A 45 -0.94 -14.45 3.60
N ALA A 46 -1.75 -13.54 4.13
CA ALA A 46 -1.37 -12.18 4.45
C ALA A 46 -0.80 -12.15 5.88
N GLY A 47 0.50 -11.87 6.01
CA GLY A 47 1.14 -11.76 7.33
C GLY A 47 0.52 -10.65 8.21
N LYS A 48 0.89 -10.60 9.50
CA LYS A 48 0.36 -9.62 10.48
C LYS A 48 0.38 -8.16 9.98
N ASN A 49 1.46 -7.76 9.28
CA ASN A 49 1.59 -6.42 8.71
C ASN A 49 0.48 -6.13 7.69
N CYS A 50 0.12 -7.08 6.84
CA CYS A 50 -0.95 -6.89 5.87
C CYS A 50 -2.31 -6.71 6.53
N VAL A 51 -2.57 -7.40 7.64
CA VAL A 51 -3.82 -7.24 8.39
C VAL A 51 -3.91 -5.82 8.96
N ILE A 52 -2.81 -5.31 9.54
CA ILE A 52 -2.73 -3.93 10.04
C ILE A 52 -2.95 -2.92 8.90
N LEU A 53 -2.32 -3.14 7.75
CA LEU A 53 -2.45 -2.28 6.58
C LEU A 53 -3.84 -2.33 5.94
N ALA A 54 -4.51 -3.48 5.99
CA ALA A 54 -5.87 -3.65 5.50
C ALA A 54 -6.92 -2.96 6.40
N ASP A 55 -6.58 -2.72 7.66
CA ASP A 55 -7.39 -1.93 8.62
C ASP A 55 -7.29 -0.41 8.35
N ALA A 56 -6.30 0.01 7.55
CA ALA A 56 -6.15 1.41 7.17
C ALA A 56 -7.39 1.91 6.41
N PRO A 57 -7.70 3.22 6.48
CA PRO A 57 -8.75 3.79 5.65
C PRO A 57 -8.41 3.61 4.18
N GLN A 58 -9.32 3.01 3.42
CA GLN A 58 -9.16 2.72 2.00
C GLN A 58 -9.28 3.97 1.12
N GLN A 59 -10.00 4.96 1.64
CA GLN A 59 -10.32 6.19 0.96
C GLN A 59 -10.17 7.34 1.92
N ASP A 60 -9.79 8.48 1.36
CA ASP A 60 -9.82 9.78 1.97
C ASP A 60 -11.25 10.23 2.32
N PRO A 61 -11.46 11.19 3.24
CA PRO A 61 -12.73 11.91 3.35
C PRO A 61 -13.21 12.52 2.02
N GLU A 62 -12.31 12.79 1.07
CA GLU A 62 -12.66 13.24 -0.29
C GLU A 62 -12.97 12.09 -1.28
N GLY A 63 -12.94 10.83 -0.85
CA GLY A 63 -13.18 9.65 -1.71
C GLY A 63 -11.98 9.23 -2.57
N ASN A 64 -10.78 9.75 -2.29
CA ASN A 64 -9.57 9.40 -3.02
C ASN A 64 -8.97 8.10 -2.48
N LYS A 65 -8.49 7.22 -3.36
CA LYS A 65 -7.91 5.93 -2.96
C LYS A 65 -6.60 6.13 -2.20
N THR A 66 -6.43 5.35 -1.14
CA THR A 66 -5.22 5.34 -0.34
C THR A 66 -4.27 4.22 -0.77
N MET A 67 -2.98 4.55 -0.75
CA MET A 67 -1.91 3.59 -1.01
C MET A 67 -0.96 3.50 0.17
N VAL A 68 -0.40 2.31 0.36
CA VAL A 68 0.60 2.04 1.41
C VAL A 68 1.96 2.53 0.95
N ARG A 69 2.52 3.49 1.67
CA ARG A 69 3.87 4.02 1.52
C ARG A 69 4.73 3.57 2.70
N PHE A 70 6.05 3.69 2.54
CA PHE A 70 7.02 3.44 3.59
C PHE A 70 7.82 4.71 3.88
N SER A 71 7.81 5.14 5.13
CA SER A 71 8.59 6.28 5.58
C SER A 71 9.98 5.81 5.97
N ARG A 72 11.01 6.27 5.25
CA ARG A 72 12.40 5.95 5.59
C ARG A 72 12.86 6.62 6.89
N LYS A 73 12.26 7.77 7.24
CA LYS A 73 12.63 8.55 8.44
C LYS A 73 12.20 7.83 9.72
N THR A 74 10.97 7.34 9.73
CA THR A 74 10.39 6.61 10.88
C THR A 74 10.48 5.10 10.73
N LYS A 75 10.99 4.61 9.58
CA LYS A 75 11.09 3.19 9.20
C LYS A 75 9.76 2.43 9.39
N GLN A 76 8.64 3.10 9.14
CA GLN A 76 7.31 2.54 9.32
C GLN A 76 6.46 2.75 8.08
N GLN A 77 5.44 1.91 7.93
CA GLN A 77 4.46 2.05 6.86
C GLN A 77 3.40 3.09 7.23
N TYR A 78 2.93 3.81 6.23
CA TYR A 78 1.89 4.82 6.36
C TYR A 78 1.04 4.80 5.10
N VAL A 79 -0.21 5.23 5.18
CA VAL A 79 -1.07 5.36 4.00
C VAL A 79 -1.12 6.81 3.54
N SER A 80 -1.28 7.02 2.25
CA SER A 80 -1.46 8.35 1.67
C SER A 80 -2.45 8.30 0.52
N SER A 81 -3.22 9.36 0.37
CA SER A 81 -4.23 9.50 -0.68
C SER A 81 -3.63 10.17 -1.92
N GLU A 82 -3.90 9.63 -3.11
CA GLU A 82 -3.47 10.20 -4.39
C GLU A 82 -4.68 10.38 -5.32
N LYS A 83 -4.70 11.50 -6.04
CA LYS A 83 -5.72 11.85 -7.03
C LYS A 83 -5.03 12.22 -8.33
N ASP A 84 -5.36 11.55 -9.43
CA ASP A 84 -4.79 11.81 -10.76
C ASP A 84 -3.25 11.87 -10.79
N GLY A 85 -2.58 11.00 -10.02
CA GLY A 85 -1.11 10.97 -9.94
C GLY A 85 -0.50 12.06 -9.05
N LYS A 86 -1.32 12.84 -8.32
CA LYS A 86 -0.87 13.87 -7.37
C LYS A 86 -1.29 13.50 -5.95
N ALA A 87 -0.35 13.64 -5.01
CA ALA A 87 -0.67 13.48 -3.60
C ALA A 87 -1.69 14.55 -3.18
N THR A 88 -2.77 14.11 -2.55
CA THR A 88 -3.86 15.00 -2.07
C THR A 88 -3.48 15.79 -0.81
N GLY A 89 -2.38 15.41 -0.14
CA GLY A 89 -1.94 15.99 1.12
C GLY A 89 -2.43 15.21 2.35
N TRP A 90 -3.34 14.27 2.18
CA TRP A 90 -3.76 13.39 3.26
C TRP A 90 -2.82 12.19 3.41
N SER A 91 -2.53 11.87 4.65
CA SER A 91 -1.79 10.68 5.05
C SER A 91 -2.32 10.14 6.37
N ALA A 92 -2.12 8.86 6.65
CA ALA A 92 -2.35 8.32 7.99
C ALA A 92 -1.21 7.38 8.38
N PHE A 93 -0.83 7.44 9.65
CA PHE A 93 0.24 6.67 10.24
C PHE A 93 -0.34 5.69 11.25
N TYR A 94 0.18 4.47 11.27
CA TYR A 94 -0.17 3.51 12.31
C TYR A 94 0.70 3.75 13.54
N VAL A 95 0.11 4.25 14.62
CA VAL A 95 0.78 4.59 15.88
C VAL A 95 -0.02 3.99 17.04
N ASP A 96 0.66 3.26 17.91
CA ASP A 96 0.06 2.65 19.12
C ASP A 96 -1.16 1.75 18.84
N GLY A 97 -1.12 1.00 17.74
CA GLY A 97 -2.22 0.12 17.36
C GLY A 97 -3.39 0.80 16.65
N LYS A 98 -3.30 2.12 16.38
CA LYS A 98 -4.36 2.92 15.77
C LYS A 98 -3.87 3.70 14.55
N TRP A 99 -4.76 3.89 13.59
CA TRP A 99 -4.52 4.78 12.46
C TRP A 99 -4.75 6.23 12.88
N VAL A 100 -3.69 7.04 12.78
CA VAL A 100 -3.72 8.48 13.06
C VAL A 100 -3.62 9.22 11.73
N GLU A 101 -4.70 9.90 11.37
CA GLU A 101 -4.76 10.73 10.18
C GLU A 101 -3.95 12.01 10.38
N GLY A 102 -3.01 12.27 9.49
CA GLY A 102 -2.22 13.49 9.39
C GLY A 102 -2.50 14.16 8.04
N LYS A 103 -3.24 15.27 8.08
CA LYS A 103 -3.35 16.19 6.96
C LYS A 103 -2.08 17.04 6.92
N LYS A 104 -1.31 16.94 5.85
CA LYS A 104 -0.11 17.75 5.65
C LYS A 104 -0.43 19.01 4.87
#